data_AF-A0A522EL05-F1
#
_entry.id   AF-A0A522EL05-F1
#
_cell.length_a   1.000
_cell.length_b   1.000
_cell.length_c   1.000
_cell.angle_alpha   90.00
_cell.angle_beta   90.00
_cell.angle_gamma   90.00
#
_symmetry.space_group_name_H-M   'P 1'
#
loop_
_entity.id
_entity.type
_entity.pdbx_description
1 polymer ?
#
loop_
_entity_poly.entity_id
_entity_poly.type
_entity_poly.pdbx_seq_one_letter_code
_entity_poly.pdbx_strand_id
1 'polypeptide(L)' 'MNYTKYEKARLIGARALQIAMGAPFMVKLSDDELKKAGFNPVEVAKIEFDKGALPITIKRPSKKKE' A
#
# COMPACT_ATOMS: atom_id res chain seq x y z
N MET A 1 -2.53 2.32 14.40
CA MET A 1 -3.42 3.26 13.68
C MET A 1 -4.63 2.48 13.17
N ASN A 2 -5.84 2.80 13.63
CA ASN A 2 -7.05 2.15 13.12
C ASN A 2 -7.48 2.81 11.80
N TYR A 3 -7.30 2.07 10.71
CA TYR A 3 -7.81 2.43 9.39
C TYR A 3 -9.23 1.91 9.21
N THR A 4 -10.11 2.69 8.59
CA THR A 4 -11.41 2.17 8.15
C THR A 4 -11.23 1.18 7.00
N LYS A 5 -12.23 0.34 6.72
CA LYS A 5 -12.22 -0.57 5.56
C LYS A 5 -12.00 0.17 4.23
N TYR A 6 -12.52 1.40 4.12
CA TYR A 6 -12.37 2.25 2.93
C TYR A 6 -10.96 2.83 2.82
N GLU A 7 -10.42 3.31 3.94
CA GLU A 7 -9.05 3.80 4.04
C GLU A 7 -8.04 2.71 3.69
N LYS A 8 -8.21 1.49 4.25
CA LYS A 8 -7.37 0.34 3.95
C LYS A 8 -7.41 -0.01 2.45
N ALA A 9 -8.60 -0.11 1.86
CA ALA A 9 -8.75 -0.38 0.44
C ALA A 9 -8.09 0.72 -0.42
N ARG A 10 -8.21 2.00 -0.04
CA ARG A 10 -7.62 3.12 -0.78
C ARG A 10 -6.10 3.13 -0.72
N LEU A 11 -5.49 2.83 0.44
CA LEU A 11 -4.03 2.71 0.55
C LEU A 11 -3.49 1.60 -0.35
N ILE A 12 -4.08 0.40 -0.26
CA ILE A 12 -3.64 -0.76 -1.04
C ILE A 12 -3.78 -0.47 -2.54
N GLY A 13 -4.91 0.10 -2.97
CA GLY A 13 -5.12 0.46 -4.37
C GLY A 13 -4.16 1.53 -4.89
N ALA A 14 -3.93 2.60 -4.11
CA ALA A 14 -2.97 3.64 -4.48
C ALA A 14 -1.55 3.09 -4.58
N ARG A 15 -1.15 2.20 -3.66
CA ARG A 15 0.17 1.58 -3.69
C ARG A 15 0.32 0.59 -4.84
N ALA A 16 -0.69 -0.22 -5.11
CA ALA A 16 -0.69 -1.15 -6.25
C ALA A 16 -0.46 -0.40 -7.57
N LEU A 17 -1.05 0.79 -7.73
CA LEU A 17 -0.81 1.64 -8.90
C LEU A 17 0.66 2.10 -8.98
N GLN A 18 1.25 2.54 -7.86
CA GLN A 18 2.65 2.95 -7.84
C GLN A 18 3.59 1.80 -8.26
N ILE A 19 3.32 0.59 -7.76
CA ILE A 19 4.08 -0.61 -8.11
C ILE A 19 3.93 -0.93 -9.60
N ALA A 20 2.71 -0.84 -10.14
CA ALA A 20 2.45 -1.05 -11.57
C ALA A 20 3.20 -0.04 -12.46
N MET A 21 3.48 1.16 -11.94
CA MET A 21 4.27 2.20 -12.60
C MET A 21 5.79 2.02 -12.44
N GLY A 22 6.25 0.94 -11.80
CA GLY A 22 7.68 0.65 -11.60
C GLY A 22 8.30 1.39 -10.41
N ALA A 23 7.49 1.88 -9.46
CA ALA A 23 8.01 2.48 -8.23
C ALA A 23 8.76 1.42 -7.39
N PRO A 24 9.87 1.80 -6.72
CA PRO A 24 10.62 0.88 -5.91
C PRO A 24 9.82 0.41 -4.68
N PHE A 25 10.07 -0.84 -4.29
CA PHE A 25 9.53 -1.43 -3.08
C PHE A 25 10.23 -0.87 -1.85
N MET A 26 9.47 -0.57 -0.80
CA MET A 26 10.03 -0.01 0.43
C MET A 26 10.37 -1.09 1.46
N VAL A 27 9.79 -2.28 1.30
CA VAL A 27 10.19 -3.49 2.01
C VAL A 27 11.22 -4.25 1.20
N LYS A 28 12.12 -4.93 1.91
CA LYS A 28 12.91 -6.04 1.35
C LYS A 28 11.96 -7.19 0.99
N LEU A 29 11.25 -7.04 -0.12
CA LEU A 29 10.66 -8.16 -0.83
C LEU A 29 11.84 -8.90 -1.46
N SER A 30 12.19 -10.04 -0.89
CA SER A 30 13.15 -10.95 -1.51
C SER A 30 12.64 -11.30 -2.91
N ASP A 31 13.53 -11.48 -3.90
CA ASP A 31 13.13 -11.82 -5.28
C ASP A 31 12.21 -13.06 -5.35
N ASP A 32 12.30 -13.95 -4.36
CA ASP A 32 11.42 -15.10 -4.15
C ASP A 32 9.96 -14.75 -3.77
N GLU A 33 9.73 -13.68 -2.99
CA GLU A 33 8.39 -13.21 -2.64
C GLU A 33 7.71 -12.55 -3.84
N LEU A 34 8.47 -11.80 -4.65
CA LEU A 34 8.02 -11.19 -5.90
C LEU A 34 7.66 -12.23 -6.97
N LYS A 35 8.48 -13.28 -7.11
CA LYS A 35 8.21 -14.42 -7.99
C LYS A 35 7.00 -15.24 -7.54
N LYS A 36 6.82 -15.46 -6.24
CA LYS A 36 5.65 -16.16 -5.68
C LYS A 36 4.34 -15.38 -5.84
N ALA A 37 4.39 -14.05 -5.79
CA ALA A 37 3.22 -13.18 -5.97
C ALA A 37 2.76 -13.07 -7.43
N GLY A 38 3.45 -13.72 -8.38
CA GLY A 38 3.13 -13.63 -9.81
C GLY A 38 3.19 -12.22 -10.36
N PHE A 39 4.01 -11.34 -9.74
CA PHE A 39 4.11 -9.91 -10.05
C PHE A 39 2.79 -9.13 -9.94
N ASN A 40 1.78 -9.64 -9.23
CA ASN A 40 0.52 -8.90 -9.08
C ASN A 40 0.73 -7.69 -8.13
N PRO A 41 0.58 -6.44 -8.62
CA PRO A 41 0.84 -5.24 -7.82
C PRO A 41 -0.02 -5.14 -6.56
N VAL A 42 -1.23 -5.72 -6.58
CA VAL A 42 -2.17 -5.69 -5.45
C VAL A 42 -1.70 -6.58 -4.31
N GLU A 43 -1.20 -7.78 -4.61
CA GLU A 43 -0.68 -8.70 -3.59
C GLU A 43 0.59 -8.15 -2.95
N VAL A 44 1.47 -7.54 -3.77
CA VAL A 44 2.66 -6.86 -3.26
C VAL A 44 2.28 -5.71 -2.32
N ALA A 45 1.32 -4.86 -2.72
CA ALA A 45 0.84 -3.76 -1.88
C ALA A 45 0.21 -4.23 -0.55
N LYS A 46 -0.45 -5.39 -0.52
CA LYS A 46 -0.97 -5.98 0.73
C LYS A 46 0.17 -6.41 1.66
N ILE A 47 1.20 -7.06 1.11
CA ILE A 47 2.37 -7.47 1.90
C ILE A 47 3.09 -6.24 2.48
N GLU A 48 3.25 -5.17 1.70
CA GLU A 48 3.83 -3.91 2.20
C GLU A 48 2.96 -3.26 3.29
N PHE A 49 1.62 -3.32 3.14
CA PHE A 49 0.67 -2.84 4.13
C PHE A 49 0.80 -3.59 5.46
N ASP A 50 0.84 -4.92 5.41
CA ASP A 50 0.93 -5.77 6.62
C ASP A 50 2.29 -5.65 7.31
N LYS A 51 3.37 -5.40 6.55
CA LYS A 51 4.70 -5.06 7.10
C LYS A 51 4.81 -3.61 7.59
N GLY A 52 3.77 -2.78 7.41
CA GLY A 52 3.74 -1.39 7.89
C GLY A 52 4.69 -0.43 7.17
N ALA A 53 5.18 -0.81 5.98
CA ALA A 53 6.22 -0.08 5.24
C ALA A 53 5.68 0.81 4.12
N LEU A 54 4.39 1.17 4.16
CA LEU A 54 3.77 1.95 3.11
C LEU A 54 4.22 3.42 3.16
N PRO A 55 4.76 3.98 2.05
CA PRO A 55 5.13 5.39 1.95
C PRO A 55 3.91 6.32 1.75
N ILE A 56 2.74 5.97 2.28
CA ILE A 56 1.50 6.69 2.06
C ILE A 56 0.81 6.92 3.41
N THR A 57 0.48 8.17 3.70
CA THR A 57 -0.23 8.56 4.93
C THR A 57 -1.62 9.09 4.59
N ILE A 58 -2.61 8.81 5.44
CA ILE A 58 -3.96 9.32 5.28
C ILE A 58 -4.07 10.70 5.94
N LYS A 59 -4.43 11.71 5.16
CA LYS A 59 -4.85 13.00 5.68
C LYS A 59 -6.37 13.01 5.82
N ARG A 60 -6.87 12.96 7.05
CA ARG A 60 -8.30 13.12 7.34
C ARG A 60 -8.65 14.61 7.33
N PRO A 61 -9.63 15.07 6.54
CA PRO A 61 -10.10 16.43 6.65
C PRO A 61 -10.77 16.61 8.02
N SER A 62 -10.20 17.45 8.88
CA SER A 62 -10.91 17.96 10.05
C SER A 62 -12.11 18.75 9.55
N LYS A 63 -13.32 18.47 10.05
CA LYS A 63 -14.47 19.35 9.80
C LYS A 63 -14.01 20.78 10.09
N LYS A 64 -13.90 21.64 9.07
CA LYS A 64 -13.94 23.08 9.32
C LYS A 64 -15.27 23.29 10.02
N LYS A 65 -15.23 23.67 11.29
CA LYS A 65 -16.39 24.32 11.91
C LYS A 65 -16.52 25.63 11.15
N GLU A 66 -17.50 25.71 10.26
CA GLU A 66 -18.07 26.99 9.85
C GLU A 66 -18.91 27.53 11.02
#